data_AF-A0A533XEN3-F1
#
_entry.id   AF-A0A533XEN3-F1
#
_cell.length_a   1.000
_cell.length_b   1.000
_cell.length_c   1.000
_cell.angle_alpha   90.00
_cell.angle_beta   90.00
_cell.angle_gamma   90.00
#
_symmetry.space_group_name_H-M   'P 1'
#
loop_
_entity.id
_entity.type
_entity.pdbx_description
1 polymer ?
#
loop_
_entity_poly.entity_id
_entity_poly.type
_entity_poly.pdbx_seq_one_letter_code
_entity_poly.pdbx_strand_id
1 'polypeptide(L)'
;VPPVAPFPQELWSKKVAAVVWCYLGSQEKADRLLAPARKVGKMAMYGLGPVPYPALQSTFDGLYPPGHQWYWRADFVKEINDKAVEQHVKNANKLPTPQSTMHLYPINGAASRVGNKDTPWAYRDGNWAQVIVGVDPDPSKAKLLRDWTVSYWEDLHPYSMGGAYVNFMMEEGQERVQATYGENYRRLASIKARYDPKNLFHVNQNIKPSG
;
A
#
# COMPACT_ATOMS: atom_id res chain seq x y z
N VAL A 1 -12.50 -8.08 10.29
CA VAL A 1 -13.01 -7.05 11.22
C VAL A 1 -12.57 -7.43 12.62
N PRO A 2 -11.86 -6.56 13.34
CA PRO A 2 -11.45 -6.81 14.73
C PRO A 2 -12.66 -7.10 15.63
N PRO A 3 -12.59 -8.11 16.53
CA PRO A 3 -13.68 -8.48 17.41
C PRO A 3 -13.76 -7.55 18.64
N VAL A 4 -13.93 -6.26 18.40
CA VAL A 4 -13.94 -5.21 19.44
C VAL A 4 -14.86 -4.07 19.03
N ALA A 5 -15.39 -3.33 20.01
CA ALA A 5 -16.12 -2.09 19.76
C ALA A 5 -15.24 -1.08 18.98
N PRO A 6 -15.81 -0.23 18.10
CA PRO A 6 -17.24 -0.07 17.83
C PRO A 6 -17.78 -0.99 16.71
N PHE A 7 -17.05 -2.02 16.29
CA PHE A 7 -17.54 -2.90 15.23
C PHE A 7 -18.73 -3.73 15.71
N PRO A 8 -19.81 -3.86 14.92
CA PRO A 8 -20.94 -4.73 15.24
C PRO A 8 -20.50 -6.19 15.42
N GLN A 9 -21.06 -6.89 16.41
CA GLN A 9 -20.66 -8.26 16.76
C GLN A 9 -20.86 -9.23 15.61
N GLU A 10 -21.90 -9.04 14.80
CA GLU A 10 -22.19 -9.85 13.62
C GLU A 10 -21.13 -9.71 12.51
N LEU A 11 -20.25 -8.71 12.59
CA LEU A 11 -19.12 -8.53 11.67
C LEU A 11 -17.80 -9.05 12.22
N TRP A 12 -17.71 -9.34 13.51
CA TRP A 12 -16.47 -9.77 14.15
C TRP A 12 -15.84 -10.97 13.45
N SER A 13 -14.54 -10.91 13.24
CA SER A 13 -13.73 -11.93 12.55
C SER A 13 -14.12 -12.22 11.10
N LYS A 14 -15.10 -11.50 10.51
CA LYS A 14 -15.39 -11.60 9.08
C LYS A 14 -14.32 -10.90 8.26
N LYS A 15 -13.99 -11.49 7.12
CA LYS A 15 -13.16 -10.87 6.08
C LYS A 15 -14.03 -9.89 5.31
N VAL A 16 -13.58 -8.65 5.19
CA VAL A 16 -14.33 -7.58 4.52
C VAL A 16 -13.37 -6.72 3.72
N ALA A 17 -13.89 -6.09 2.66
CA ALA A 17 -13.26 -4.91 2.08
C ALA A 17 -13.70 -3.68 2.88
N ALA A 18 -12.74 -2.89 3.35
CA ALA A 18 -13.01 -1.64 4.05
C ALA A 18 -12.53 -0.46 3.20
N VAL A 19 -13.32 0.60 3.14
CA VAL A 19 -12.93 1.86 2.50
C VAL A 19 -12.93 2.94 3.57
N VAL A 20 -11.76 3.52 3.83
CA VAL A 20 -11.57 4.55 4.85
C VAL A 20 -11.44 5.90 4.13
N TRP A 21 -12.36 6.81 4.42
CA TRP A 21 -12.42 8.12 3.79
C TRP A 21 -11.94 9.21 4.74
N CYS A 22 -11.20 10.17 4.20
CA CYS A 22 -10.90 11.44 4.85
C CYS A 22 -11.29 12.58 3.92
N TYR A 23 -12.06 13.55 4.43
CA TYR A 23 -12.39 14.77 3.71
C TYR A 23 -12.03 15.98 4.57
N LEU A 24 -11.12 16.80 4.05
CA LEU A 24 -10.72 18.05 4.70
C LEU A 24 -11.68 19.17 4.28
N GLY A 25 -12.83 19.23 4.93
CA GLY A 25 -13.83 20.26 4.69
C GLY A 25 -15.10 20.06 5.52
N SER A 26 -16.15 20.80 5.17
CA SER A 26 -17.44 20.70 5.85
C SER A 26 -18.11 19.34 5.64
N GLN A 27 -18.81 18.84 6.66
CA GLN A 27 -19.62 17.63 6.60
C GLN A 27 -20.61 17.62 5.42
N GLU A 28 -21.29 18.73 5.15
CA GLU A 28 -22.27 18.85 4.06
C GLU A 28 -21.65 18.53 2.68
N LYS A 29 -20.44 19.07 2.41
CA LYS A 29 -19.71 18.78 1.18
C LYS A 29 -19.26 17.31 1.13
N ALA A 30 -18.81 16.75 2.25
CA ALA A 30 -18.45 15.34 2.34
C ALA A 30 -19.64 14.44 2.00
N ASP A 31 -20.81 14.74 2.58
CA ASP A 31 -22.05 13.99 2.35
C ASP A 31 -22.46 14.03 0.88
N ARG A 32 -22.40 15.22 0.25
CA ARG A 32 -22.71 15.37 -1.17
C ARG A 32 -21.73 14.58 -2.06
N LEU A 33 -20.43 14.65 -1.79
CA LEU A 33 -19.40 13.98 -2.60
C LEU A 33 -19.45 12.46 -2.45
N LEU A 34 -19.79 11.96 -1.28
CA LEU A 34 -19.85 10.52 -1.00
C LEU A 34 -21.22 9.89 -1.28
N ALA A 35 -22.25 10.70 -1.56
CA ALA A 35 -23.59 10.20 -1.87
C ALA A 35 -23.62 9.15 -3.01
N PRO A 36 -22.84 9.26 -4.10
CA PRO A 36 -22.78 8.22 -5.12
C PRO A 36 -22.19 6.91 -4.59
N ALA A 37 -21.10 6.97 -3.79
CA ALA A 37 -20.47 5.79 -3.21
C ALA A 37 -21.43 5.03 -2.27
N ARG A 38 -22.29 5.75 -1.55
CA ARG A 38 -23.34 5.15 -0.69
C ARG A 38 -24.39 4.35 -1.48
N LYS A 39 -24.52 4.57 -2.80
CA LYS A 39 -25.49 3.88 -3.67
C LYS A 39 -24.94 2.63 -4.35
N VAL A 40 -23.62 2.37 -4.27
CA VAL A 40 -22.96 1.26 -4.98
C VAL A 40 -23.42 -0.11 -4.47
N GLY A 41 -23.88 -0.20 -3.22
CA GLY A 41 -24.45 -1.43 -2.68
C GLY A 41 -24.75 -1.36 -1.18
N LYS A 42 -25.24 -2.47 -0.64
CA LYS A 42 -25.48 -2.60 0.81
C LYS A 42 -24.14 -2.67 1.55
N MET A 43 -23.79 -1.58 2.22
CA MET A 43 -22.62 -1.54 3.11
C MET A 43 -22.94 -2.29 4.40
N ALA A 44 -22.02 -3.18 4.82
CA ALA A 44 -22.16 -3.91 6.07
C ALA A 44 -22.08 -3.01 7.30
N MET A 45 -21.30 -1.92 7.19
CA MET A 45 -21.19 -0.85 8.17
C MET A 45 -20.87 0.43 7.41
N TYR A 46 -21.47 1.55 7.84
CA TYR A 46 -21.18 2.87 7.31
C TYR A 46 -21.22 3.88 8.45
N GLY A 47 -20.17 4.70 8.56
CA GLY A 47 -20.10 5.79 9.51
C GLY A 47 -19.07 6.79 9.04
N LEU A 48 -19.51 8.03 8.83
CA LEU A 48 -18.63 9.17 8.63
C LEU A 48 -18.98 10.20 9.69
N GLY A 49 -17.99 10.63 10.44
CA GLY A 49 -18.14 11.65 11.46
C GLY A 49 -16.90 12.53 11.53
N PRO A 50 -17.04 13.73 12.10
CA PRO A 50 -15.90 14.59 12.33
C PRO A 50 -14.95 13.92 13.33
N VAL A 51 -13.67 13.87 12.99
CA VAL A 51 -12.60 13.39 13.86
C VAL A 51 -11.46 14.39 13.85
N PRO A 52 -10.82 14.68 15.00
CA PRO A 52 -9.56 15.42 15.01
C PRO A 52 -8.53 14.71 14.12
N TYR A 53 -7.81 15.47 13.30
CA TYR A 53 -6.82 14.89 12.37
C TYR A 53 -5.78 13.99 13.07
N PRO A 54 -5.23 14.33 14.26
CA PRO A 54 -4.32 13.42 14.97
C PRO A 54 -4.98 12.10 15.36
N ALA A 55 -6.27 12.09 15.72
CA ALA A 55 -6.98 10.86 16.07
C ALA A 55 -7.18 9.95 14.84
N LEU A 56 -7.39 10.55 13.65
CA LEU A 56 -7.40 9.79 12.40
C LEU A 56 -6.03 9.13 12.14
N GLN A 57 -4.94 9.90 12.33
CA GLN A 57 -3.58 9.40 12.10
C GLN A 57 -3.20 8.23 13.01
N SER A 58 -3.74 8.17 14.24
CA SER A 58 -3.48 7.10 15.22
C SER A 58 -4.53 5.98 15.23
N THR A 59 -5.52 6.01 14.31
CA THR A 59 -6.68 5.09 14.35
C THR A 59 -6.29 3.61 14.31
N PHE A 60 -5.17 3.27 13.67
CA PHE A 60 -4.72 1.89 13.51
C PHE A 60 -3.57 1.49 14.45
N ASP A 61 -3.09 2.38 15.32
CA ASP A 61 -1.93 2.11 16.18
C ASP A 61 -2.15 0.89 17.08
N GLY A 62 -3.35 0.78 17.68
CA GLY A 62 -3.72 -0.37 18.51
C GLY A 62 -3.87 -1.68 17.72
N LEU A 63 -4.08 -1.62 16.40
CA LEU A 63 -4.15 -2.79 15.54
C LEU A 63 -2.74 -3.30 15.18
N TYR A 64 -1.73 -2.44 15.17
CA TYR A 64 -0.38 -2.74 14.75
C TYR A 64 0.66 -2.28 15.80
N PRO A 65 0.69 -2.92 16.98
CA PRO A 65 1.63 -2.56 18.03
C PRO A 65 3.08 -2.93 17.66
N PRO A 66 4.08 -2.37 18.37
CA PRO A 66 5.48 -2.77 18.21
C PRO A 66 5.72 -4.27 18.48
N GLY A 67 6.76 -4.83 17.87
CA GLY A 67 7.24 -6.19 18.14
C GLY A 67 6.69 -7.27 17.22
N HIS A 68 5.74 -6.95 16.33
CA HIS A 68 5.25 -7.90 15.34
C HIS A 68 6.26 -8.06 14.20
N GLN A 69 6.28 -9.24 13.59
CA GLN A 69 7.04 -9.45 12.35
C GLN A 69 6.18 -9.06 11.14
N TRP A 70 6.84 -8.63 10.07
CA TRP A 70 6.16 -8.19 8.87
C TRP A 70 6.86 -8.70 7.62
N TYR A 71 6.06 -9.07 6.61
CA TYR A 71 6.53 -9.30 5.25
C TYR A 71 5.74 -8.41 4.29
N TRP A 72 6.45 -7.71 3.39
CA TRP A 72 5.86 -6.70 2.51
C TRP A 72 6.11 -7.04 1.04
N ARG A 73 5.09 -6.77 0.22
CA ARG A 73 5.20 -6.61 -1.23
C ARG A 73 4.34 -5.44 -1.64
N ALA A 74 4.76 -4.69 -2.65
CA ALA A 74 4.05 -3.50 -3.08
C ALA A 74 4.21 -3.31 -4.59
N ASP A 75 3.28 -2.56 -5.18
CA ASP A 75 3.38 -2.04 -6.54
C ASP A 75 2.59 -0.74 -6.68
N PHE A 76 2.93 0.06 -7.68
CA PHE A 76 2.06 1.10 -8.20
C PHE A 76 1.06 0.51 -9.19
N VAL A 77 -0.17 1.00 -9.16
CA VAL A 77 -1.26 0.55 -10.02
C VAL A 77 -1.92 1.76 -10.67
N LYS A 78 -2.11 1.69 -12.00
CA LYS A 78 -2.79 2.75 -12.76
C LYS A 78 -4.30 2.55 -12.73
N GLU A 79 -4.77 1.34 -12.98
CA GLU A 79 -6.18 0.98 -13.02
C GLU A 79 -6.37 -0.39 -12.38
N ILE A 80 -7.50 -0.58 -11.68
CA ILE A 80 -7.87 -1.86 -11.09
C ILE A 80 -8.99 -2.44 -11.96
N ASN A 81 -8.63 -3.32 -12.89
CA ASN A 81 -9.59 -3.98 -13.76
C ASN A 81 -10.26 -5.19 -13.08
N ASP A 82 -11.30 -5.74 -13.70
CA ASP A 82 -12.07 -6.86 -13.14
C ASP A 82 -11.21 -8.10 -12.82
N LYS A 83 -10.21 -8.41 -13.65
CA LYS A 83 -9.29 -9.54 -13.39
C LYS A 83 -8.44 -9.30 -12.15
N ALA A 84 -7.96 -8.07 -11.93
CA ALA A 84 -7.26 -7.69 -10.71
C ALA A 84 -8.19 -7.78 -9.49
N VAL A 85 -9.46 -7.36 -9.62
CA VAL A 85 -10.47 -7.52 -8.57
C VAL A 85 -10.66 -9.00 -8.20
N GLU A 86 -10.77 -9.89 -9.19
CA GLU A 86 -10.86 -11.33 -8.96
C GLU A 86 -9.66 -11.87 -8.18
N GLN A 87 -8.44 -11.45 -8.52
CA GLN A 87 -7.22 -11.85 -7.79
C GLN A 87 -7.20 -11.28 -6.36
N HIS A 88 -7.66 -10.05 -6.15
CA HIS A 88 -7.82 -9.48 -4.82
C HIS A 88 -8.78 -10.32 -3.97
N VAL A 89 -9.94 -10.69 -4.49
CA VAL A 89 -10.95 -11.51 -3.79
C VAL A 89 -10.40 -12.90 -3.48
N LYS A 90 -9.78 -13.56 -4.46
CA LYS A 90 -9.14 -14.88 -4.30
C LYS A 90 -8.15 -14.90 -3.15
N ASN A 91 -7.26 -13.90 -3.09
CA ASN A 91 -6.18 -13.85 -2.10
C ASN A 91 -6.66 -13.34 -0.73
N ALA A 92 -7.63 -12.43 -0.69
CA ALA A 92 -8.27 -11.99 0.55
C ALA A 92 -8.96 -13.16 1.28
N ASN A 93 -9.55 -14.10 0.54
CA ASN A 93 -10.13 -15.31 1.14
C ASN A 93 -9.07 -16.22 1.80
N LYS A 94 -7.79 -16.05 1.47
CA LYS A 94 -6.65 -16.82 2.00
C LYS A 94 -5.83 -16.09 3.07
N LEU A 95 -6.33 -14.95 3.57
CA LEU A 95 -5.65 -14.17 4.62
C LEU A 95 -5.12 -15.09 5.74
N PRO A 96 -3.80 -15.09 6.01
CA PRO A 96 -3.17 -16.07 6.89
C PRO A 96 -3.36 -15.73 8.37
N THR A 97 -3.58 -14.46 8.70
CA THR A 97 -3.73 -13.97 10.08
C THR A 97 -4.75 -12.82 10.14
N PRO A 98 -5.28 -12.49 11.33
CA PRO A 98 -6.19 -11.35 11.50
C PRO A 98 -5.59 -9.98 11.17
N GLN A 99 -4.26 -9.84 11.18
CA GLN A 99 -3.54 -8.58 10.94
C GLN A 99 -2.96 -8.46 9.53
N SER A 100 -2.81 -9.59 8.83
CA SER A 100 -2.40 -9.58 7.42
C SER A 100 -3.50 -8.94 6.57
N THR A 101 -3.13 -8.18 5.55
CA THR A 101 -4.08 -7.45 4.70
C THR A 101 -3.42 -6.92 3.43
N MET A 102 -4.22 -6.25 2.59
CA MET A 102 -3.78 -5.47 1.45
C MET A 102 -4.36 -4.05 1.58
N HIS A 103 -3.52 -3.04 1.37
CA HIS A 103 -3.91 -1.64 1.36
C HIS A 103 -3.71 -1.04 -0.04
N LEU A 104 -4.66 -0.20 -0.46
CA LEU A 104 -4.60 0.61 -1.67
C LEU A 104 -4.75 2.08 -1.30
N TYR A 105 -3.67 2.84 -1.46
CA TYR A 105 -3.65 4.26 -1.17
C TYR A 105 -3.79 5.07 -2.45
N PRO A 106 -4.75 5.99 -2.57
CA PRO A 106 -4.80 6.91 -3.71
C PRO A 106 -3.59 7.84 -3.65
N ILE A 107 -2.81 7.87 -4.73
CA ILE A 107 -1.59 8.69 -4.86
C ILE A 107 -1.70 9.72 -5.99
N ASN A 108 -2.90 9.91 -6.53
CA ASN A 108 -3.18 10.87 -7.58
C ASN A 108 -3.50 12.27 -7.02
N GLY A 109 -4.10 13.12 -7.84
CA GLY A 109 -4.56 14.46 -7.44
C GLY A 109 -3.40 15.44 -7.30
N ALA A 110 -3.11 15.89 -6.08
CA ALA A 110 -2.05 16.87 -5.87
C ALA A 110 -0.67 16.32 -6.20
N ALA A 111 -0.41 15.06 -5.84
CA ALA A 111 0.88 14.44 -6.06
C ALA A 111 1.16 14.19 -7.55
N SER A 112 0.12 14.00 -8.38
CA SER A 112 0.25 13.75 -9.82
C SER A 112 0.43 15.02 -10.67
N ARG A 113 0.34 16.22 -10.07
CA ARG A 113 0.57 17.50 -10.79
C ARG A 113 2.05 17.80 -11.06
N VAL A 114 2.96 17.13 -10.35
CA VAL A 114 4.41 17.23 -10.54
C VAL A 114 4.83 16.23 -11.62
N GLY A 115 5.73 16.63 -12.52
CA GLY A 115 6.18 15.76 -13.61
C GLY A 115 6.99 14.55 -13.13
N ASN A 116 6.91 13.43 -13.85
CA ASN A 116 7.63 12.18 -13.54
C ASN A 116 9.17 12.36 -13.46
N LYS A 117 9.73 13.42 -14.07
CA LYS A 117 11.18 13.71 -14.08
C LYS A 117 11.60 14.81 -13.11
N ASP A 118 10.64 15.55 -12.54
CA ASP A 118 10.92 16.74 -11.73
C ASP A 118 11.51 16.36 -10.36
N THR A 119 11.15 15.18 -9.85
CA THR A 119 11.71 14.59 -8.63
C THR A 119 12.18 13.16 -8.90
N PRO A 120 12.86 12.49 -7.95
CA PRO A 120 13.27 11.09 -8.12
C PRO A 120 12.11 10.08 -8.27
N TRP A 121 10.90 10.42 -7.81
CA TRP A 121 9.74 9.54 -7.86
C TRP A 121 9.10 9.54 -9.26
N ALA A 122 9.18 8.40 -9.95
CA ALA A 122 8.86 8.25 -11.37
C ALA A 122 7.40 7.88 -11.70
N TYR A 123 6.56 7.61 -10.69
CA TYR A 123 5.20 7.06 -10.87
C TYR A 123 4.11 8.07 -10.50
N ARG A 124 4.26 9.33 -10.91
CA ARG A 124 3.29 10.41 -10.66
C ARG A 124 2.00 10.23 -11.47
N ASP A 125 2.04 9.43 -12.54
CA ASP A 125 0.87 9.08 -13.36
C ASP A 125 0.16 7.78 -12.90
N GLY A 126 0.63 7.16 -11.80
CA GLY A 126 -0.08 6.09 -11.11
C GLY A 126 -1.25 6.62 -10.28
N ASN A 127 -2.30 5.81 -10.11
CA ASN A 127 -3.46 6.19 -9.30
C ASN A 127 -3.39 5.63 -7.88
N TRP A 128 -2.75 4.47 -7.71
CA TRP A 128 -2.72 3.75 -6.44
C TRP A 128 -1.32 3.29 -6.08
N ALA A 129 -0.97 3.40 -4.80
CA ALA A 129 0.11 2.64 -4.20
C ALA A 129 -0.49 1.45 -3.44
N GLN A 130 -0.25 0.25 -3.94
CA GLN A 130 -0.66 -0.99 -3.32
C GLN A 130 0.44 -1.49 -2.39
N VAL A 131 0.04 -2.02 -1.24
CA VAL A 131 0.92 -2.83 -0.39
C VAL A 131 0.17 -4.02 0.20
N ILE A 132 0.79 -5.18 0.14
CA ILE A 132 0.35 -6.43 0.75
C ILE A 132 1.26 -6.68 1.94
N VAL A 133 0.66 -6.91 3.11
CA VAL A 133 1.39 -7.11 4.36
C VAL A 133 0.96 -8.42 5.01
N GLY A 134 1.92 -9.32 5.23
CA GLY A 134 1.79 -10.47 6.11
C GLY A 134 2.30 -10.10 7.50
N VAL A 135 1.47 -10.26 8.54
CA VAL A 135 1.78 -9.78 9.90
C VAL A 135 1.38 -10.80 10.96
N ASP A 136 2.30 -11.12 11.88
CA ASP A 136 2.00 -11.91 13.08
C ASP A 136 3.09 -11.70 14.16
N PRO A 137 2.75 -11.75 15.46
CA PRO A 137 3.76 -11.78 16.52
C PRO A 137 4.56 -13.09 16.61
N ASP A 138 4.04 -14.23 16.12
CA ASP A 138 4.68 -15.54 16.26
C ASP A 138 5.71 -15.81 15.15
N PRO A 139 7.04 -15.81 15.43
CA PRO A 139 8.08 -15.98 14.42
C PRO A 139 8.01 -17.31 13.65
N SER A 140 7.34 -18.34 14.20
CA SER A 140 7.15 -19.62 13.49
C SER A 140 6.33 -19.48 12.21
N LYS A 141 5.53 -18.40 12.09
CA LYS A 141 4.70 -18.11 10.91
C LYS A 141 5.42 -17.35 9.80
N ALA A 142 6.69 -16.99 9.96
CA ALA A 142 7.43 -16.19 8.97
C ALA A 142 7.29 -16.72 7.53
N LYS A 143 7.41 -18.04 7.34
CA LYS A 143 7.24 -18.69 6.03
C LYS A 143 5.82 -18.54 5.49
N LEU A 144 4.79 -18.74 6.32
CA LEU A 144 3.39 -18.58 5.94
C LEU A 144 3.10 -17.14 5.48
N LEU A 145 3.58 -16.15 6.24
CA LEU A 145 3.40 -14.73 5.93
C LEU A 145 4.06 -14.36 4.60
N ARG A 146 5.32 -14.80 4.42
CA ARG A 146 6.07 -14.60 3.17
C ARG A 146 5.35 -15.22 2.00
N ASP A 147 5.02 -16.50 2.07
CA ASP A 147 4.49 -17.25 0.92
C ASP A 147 3.13 -16.70 0.48
N TRP A 148 2.25 -16.34 1.41
CA TRP A 148 0.99 -15.68 1.07
C TRP A 148 1.21 -14.30 0.43
N THR A 149 2.10 -13.48 1.01
CA THR A 149 2.36 -12.11 0.51
C THR A 149 2.98 -12.13 -0.89
N VAL A 150 3.93 -13.03 -1.13
CA VAL A 150 4.58 -13.20 -2.44
C VAL A 150 3.59 -13.75 -3.46
N SER A 151 2.83 -14.80 -3.16
CA SER A 151 1.86 -15.37 -4.09
C SER A 151 0.77 -14.37 -4.47
N TYR A 152 0.29 -13.56 -3.51
CA TYR A 152 -0.69 -12.52 -3.80
C TYR A 152 -0.09 -11.41 -4.68
N TRP A 153 1.15 -11.02 -4.42
CA TRP A 153 1.86 -10.08 -5.28
C TRP A 153 2.05 -10.63 -6.70
N GLU A 154 2.49 -11.88 -6.87
CA GLU A 154 2.68 -12.52 -8.17
C GLU A 154 1.38 -12.60 -8.98
N ASP A 155 0.25 -12.93 -8.32
CA ASP A 155 -1.07 -12.95 -8.95
C ASP A 155 -1.49 -11.56 -9.49
N LEU A 156 -1.05 -10.48 -8.85
CA LEU A 156 -1.44 -9.10 -9.18
C LEU A 156 -0.42 -8.33 -10.02
N HIS A 157 0.86 -8.69 -9.96
CA HIS A 157 1.94 -7.97 -10.61
C HIS A 157 1.72 -7.74 -12.12
N PRO A 158 1.11 -8.67 -12.89
CA PRO A 158 0.77 -8.45 -14.30
C PRO A 158 -0.20 -7.28 -14.57
N TYR A 159 -0.95 -6.83 -13.56
CA TYR A 159 -1.88 -5.70 -13.63
C TYR A 159 -1.29 -4.40 -13.06
N SER A 160 -0.03 -4.45 -12.61
CA SER A 160 0.67 -3.32 -12.01
C SER A 160 1.40 -2.46 -13.04
N MET A 161 2.04 -1.39 -12.59
CA MET A 161 2.96 -0.57 -13.38
C MET A 161 4.41 -1.06 -13.30
N GLY A 162 4.69 -2.18 -12.60
CA GLY A 162 6.01 -2.82 -12.54
C GLY A 162 6.97 -2.28 -11.46
N GLY A 163 6.80 -1.04 -10.99
CA GLY A 163 7.54 -0.47 -9.86
C GLY A 163 6.69 -0.33 -8.60
N ALA A 164 7.32 0.02 -7.47
CA ALA A 164 6.68 0.12 -6.17
C ALA A 164 7.15 1.35 -5.38
N TYR A 165 6.45 1.69 -4.30
CA TYR A 165 6.97 2.71 -3.40
C TYR A 165 8.15 2.16 -2.61
N VAL A 166 9.34 2.78 -2.73
CA VAL A 166 10.59 2.29 -2.10
C VAL A 166 10.46 2.02 -0.60
N ASN A 167 9.61 2.79 0.11
CA ASN A 167 9.40 2.64 1.54
C ASN A 167 8.49 1.46 1.91
N PHE A 168 7.93 0.75 0.93
CA PHE A 168 7.17 -0.49 1.10
C PHE A 168 7.90 -1.72 0.56
N MET A 169 9.12 -1.54 0.03
CA MET A 169 9.90 -2.64 -0.54
C MET A 169 10.76 -3.34 0.51
N MET A 170 10.86 -4.65 0.37
CA MET A 170 11.86 -5.46 1.08
C MET A 170 13.13 -5.61 0.22
N GLU A 171 13.99 -6.57 0.55
CA GLU A 171 15.08 -6.97 -0.34
C GLU A 171 14.51 -7.77 -1.53
N GLU A 172 14.31 -7.09 -2.66
CA GLU A 172 13.64 -7.65 -3.85
C GLU A 172 14.56 -7.71 -5.09
N GLY A 173 15.84 -7.40 -4.91
CA GLY A 173 16.82 -7.39 -5.99
C GLY A 173 16.90 -6.06 -6.75
N GLN A 174 17.96 -5.93 -7.55
CA GLN A 174 18.32 -4.67 -8.20
C GLN A 174 17.39 -4.29 -9.35
N GLU A 175 16.81 -5.27 -10.04
CA GLU A 175 15.84 -5.02 -11.11
C GLU A 175 14.60 -4.30 -10.56
N ARG A 176 14.13 -4.67 -9.37
CA ARG A 176 13.01 -4.01 -8.70
C ARG A 176 13.35 -2.57 -8.30
N VAL A 177 14.55 -2.32 -7.80
CA VAL A 177 15.00 -0.94 -7.52
C VAL A 177 15.04 -0.11 -8.81
N GLN A 178 15.59 -0.65 -9.90
CA GLN A 178 15.64 0.03 -11.20
C GLN A 178 14.23 0.32 -11.74
N ALA A 179 13.33 -0.67 -11.71
CA ALA A 179 11.94 -0.50 -12.13
C ALA A 179 11.24 0.61 -11.33
N THR A 180 11.44 0.66 -10.01
CA THR A 180 10.85 1.67 -9.12
C THR A 180 11.32 3.11 -9.40
N TYR A 181 12.57 3.30 -9.86
CA TYR A 181 13.03 4.62 -10.30
C TYR A 181 12.81 4.87 -11.79
N GLY A 182 12.48 3.83 -12.58
CA GLY A 182 12.21 3.92 -14.01
C GLY A 182 13.31 4.67 -14.76
N GLU A 183 12.91 5.60 -15.61
CA GLU A 183 13.84 6.44 -16.38
C GLU A 183 14.73 7.35 -15.51
N ASN A 184 14.34 7.63 -14.27
CA ASN A 184 15.14 8.46 -13.35
C ASN A 184 16.34 7.69 -12.77
N TYR A 185 16.37 6.35 -12.84
CA TYR A 185 17.46 5.55 -12.25
C TYR A 185 18.84 5.98 -12.76
N ARG A 186 18.99 6.17 -14.08
CA ARG A 186 20.27 6.56 -14.69
C ARG A 186 20.79 7.88 -14.14
N ARG A 187 19.91 8.90 -14.03
CA ARG A 187 20.27 10.20 -13.45
C ARG A 187 20.73 10.05 -12.00
N LEU A 188 20.02 9.24 -11.21
CA LEU A 188 20.34 9.01 -9.80
C LEU A 188 21.64 8.23 -9.62
N ALA A 189 21.93 7.25 -10.49
CA ALA A 189 23.19 6.50 -10.49
C ALA A 189 24.39 7.40 -10.79
N SER A 190 24.25 8.35 -11.73
CA SER A 190 25.30 9.36 -12.00
C SER A 190 25.50 10.33 -10.84
N ILE A 191 24.42 10.74 -10.17
CA ILE A 191 24.51 11.53 -8.93
C ILE A 191 25.22 10.73 -7.84
N LYS A 192 24.85 9.46 -7.65
CA LYS A 192 25.50 8.56 -6.68
C LYS A 192 26.99 8.39 -6.99
N ALA A 193 27.39 8.24 -8.25
CA ALA A 193 28.80 8.17 -8.63
C ALA A 193 29.59 9.44 -8.26
N ARG A 194 28.96 10.62 -8.32
CA ARG A 194 29.59 11.88 -7.92
C ARG A 194 29.74 12.04 -6.41
N TYR A 195 28.71 11.67 -5.64
CA TYR A 195 28.64 11.98 -4.20
C TYR A 195 28.97 10.80 -3.29
N ASP A 196 28.80 9.57 -3.76
CA ASP A 196 29.09 8.33 -3.05
C ASP A 196 29.65 7.25 -4.02
N PRO A 197 30.80 7.51 -4.67
CA PRO A 197 31.38 6.61 -5.68
C PRO A 197 31.73 5.22 -5.13
N LYS A 198 32.02 5.12 -3.84
CA LYS A 198 32.36 3.85 -3.16
C LYS A 198 31.12 3.12 -2.64
N ASN A 199 29.93 3.66 -2.88
CA ASN A 199 28.66 3.10 -2.41
C ASN A 199 28.65 2.84 -0.89
N LEU A 200 29.21 3.78 -0.11
CA LEU A 200 29.29 3.71 1.34
C LEU A 200 27.89 3.59 1.95
N PHE A 201 26.93 4.35 1.43
CA PHE A 201 25.54 4.32 1.91
C PHE A 201 24.70 3.35 1.08
N HIS A 202 24.77 2.06 1.41
CA HIS A 202 24.11 0.98 0.66
C HIS A 202 23.06 0.16 1.44
N VAL A 203 22.87 0.43 2.73
CA VAL A 203 21.79 -0.19 3.53
C VAL A 203 20.49 0.58 3.30
N ASN A 204 19.92 0.42 2.11
CA ASN A 204 18.69 1.04 1.63
C ASN A 204 18.24 0.35 0.32
N GLN A 205 17.16 0.83 -0.32
CA GLN A 205 16.80 0.45 -1.68
C GLN A 205 17.83 1.01 -2.68
N ASN A 206 18.98 0.35 -2.73
CA ASN A 206 20.23 0.95 -3.17
C ASN A 206 20.33 1.12 -4.68
N ILE A 207 20.67 2.36 -5.07
CA ILE A 207 21.07 2.73 -6.42
C ILE A 207 22.58 2.57 -6.51
N LYS A 208 23.05 1.68 -7.39
CA LYS A 208 24.49 1.52 -7.62
C LYS A 208 25.04 2.73 -8.36
N PRO A 209 26.21 3.28 -7.98
CA PRO A 209 26.85 4.35 -8.72
C PRO A 209 27.13 3.89 -10.16
N SER A 210 26.99 4.78 -11.14
CA SER A 210 27.39 4.49 -12.51
C SER A 210 28.92 4.40 -12.61
N GLY A 211 29.45 3.24 -13.01
CA GLY A 211 30.87 2.96 -13.15
C GLY A 211 31.14 1.46 -13.22
#